data_AF-A0A426XEK0-F1
#
_entry.id   AF-A0A426XEK0-F1
#
_cell.length_a   1.000
_cell.length_b   1.000
_cell.length_c   1.000
_cell.angle_alpha   90.00
_cell.angle_beta   90.00
_cell.angle_gamma   90.00
#
_symmetry.space_group_name_H-M   'P 1'
#
loop_
_entity.id
_entity.type
_entity.pdbx_description
1 polymer ?
#
loop_
_entity_poly.entity_id
_entity_poly.type
_entity_poly.pdbx_seq_one_letter_code
_entity_poly.pdbx_strand_id
1 'polypeptide(L)'
;FRSNTLKKKITKEILRANLNLIDEWRAATHKCSLKYKKFVTKLYNRRVYLRRVRMGDLVLRKTKVNNPTRTRGKLAPNWEIIYRVIDIVQDGTYHLATLDGDNYR
;
A
#
# COMPACT_ATOMS: atom_id res chain seq x y z
N PHE A 1 -43.60 -7.72 40.72
CA PHE A 1 -42.26 -8.30 40.46
C PHE A 1 -42.11 -8.96 39.09
N ARG A 2 -43.00 -9.88 38.66
CA ARG A 2 -42.88 -10.68 37.41
C ARG A 2 -42.79 -9.87 36.10
N SER A 3 -43.49 -8.74 36.00
CA SER A 3 -43.53 -7.91 34.77
C SER A 3 -42.19 -7.23 34.47
N ASN A 4 -41.37 -6.93 35.49
CA ASN A 4 -40.10 -6.24 35.30
C ASN A 4 -38.99 -7.21 34.83
N THR A 5 -39.03 -8.46 35.28
CA THR A 5 -38.17 -9.55 34.80
C THR A 5 -38.39 -9.88 33.33
N LEU A 6 -39.65 -9.88 32.87
CA LEU A 6 -39.98 -10.13 31.46
C LEU A 6 -39.50 -8.99 30.56
N LYS A 7 -39.75 -7.73 30.97
CA LYS A 7 -39.22 -6.54 30.27
C LYS A 7 -37.69 -6.60 30.14
N LYS A 8 -36.98 -6.90 31.24
CA LYS A 8 -35.52 -7.04 31.22
C LYS A 8 -35.02 -8.15 30.28
N LYS A 9 -35.74 -9.26 30.15
CA LYS A 9 -35.39 -10.34 29.23
C LYS A 9 -35.53 -9.90 27.77
N ILE A 10 -36.64 -9.28 27.42
CA ILE A 10 -36.92 -8.76 26.07
C ILE A 10 -35.87 -7.71 25.68
N THR A 11 -35.54 -6.77 26.58
CA THR A 11 -34.52 -5.76 26.30
C THR A 11 -33.14 -6.38 26.04
N LYS A 12 -32.77 -7.43 26.78
CA LYS A 12 -31.51 -8.16 26.55
C LYS A 12 -31.49 -8.87 25.19
N GLU A 13 -32.60 -9.45 24.78
CA GLU A 13 -32.72 -10.12 23.47
C GLU A 13 -32.65 -9.12 22.32
N ILE A 14 -33.34 -7.98 22.42
CA ILE A 14 -33.27 -6.89 21.43
C ILE A 14 -31.83 -6.36 21.33
N LEU A 15 -31.15 -6.16 22.46
CA LEU A 15 -29.76 -5.71 22.46
C LEU A 15 -28.84 -6.70 21.73
N ARG A 16 -28.99 -8.01 21.98
CA ARG A 16 -28.22 -9.06 21.29
C ARG A 16 -28.49 -9.06 19.79
N ALA A 17 -29.75 -8.96 19.38
CA ALA A 17 -30.11 -8.92 17.96
C ALA A 17 -29.49 -7.69 17.25
N ASN A 18 -29.52 -6.52 17.90
CA ASN A 18 -28.90 -5.31 17.35
C ASN A 18 -27.38 -5.44 17.20
N LEU A 19 -26.71 -6.06 18.17
CA LEU A 19 -25.26 -6.30 18.09
C LEU A 19 -24.90 -7.24 16.94
N ASN A 20 -25.63 -8.35 16.80
CA ASN A 20 -25.43 -9.30 15.71
C ASN A 20 -25.61 -8.61 14.34
N LEU A 21 -26.65 -7.79 14.20
CA LEU A 21 -26.90 -7.03 12.99
C LEU A 21 -25.70 -6.14 12.64
N ILE A 22 -25.19 -5.36 13.60
CA ILE A 22 -24.02 -4.49 13.40
C ILE A 22 -22.81 -5.29 12.93
N ASP A 23 -22.56 -6.45 13.53
CA ASP A 23 -21.42 -7.28 13.16
C ASP A 23 -21.57 -7.91 11.77
N GLU A 24 -22.78 -8.31 11.37
CA GLU A 24 -23.08 -8.73 10.00
C GLU A 24 -22.79 -7.62 8.98
N TRP A 25 -23.22 -6.39 9.26
CA TRP A 25 -22.93 -5.23 8.41
C TRP A 25 -21.43 -4.93 8.32
N ARG A 26 -20.70 -5.03 9.43
CA ARG A 26 -19.23 -4.88 9.44
C ARG A 26 -18.55 -5.96 8.62
N ALA A 27 -18.98 -7.22 8.75
CA ALA A 27 -18.43 -8.33 7.97
C ALA A 27 -18.69 -8.15 6.46
N ALA A 28 -19.91 -7.74 6.09
CA ALA A 28 -20.28 -7.48 4.71
C ALA A 28 -19.46 -6.32 4.11
N THR A 29 -19.36 -5.19 4.83
CA THR A 29 -18.57 -4.03 4.39
C THR A 29 -17.08 -4.35 4.29
N HIS A 30 -16.52 -5.09 5.24
CA HIS A 30 -15.13 -5.56 5.20
C HIS A 30 -14.88 -6.45 3.98
N LYS A 31 -15.79 -7.40 3.70
CA LYS A 31 -15.72 -8.27 2.52
C LYS A 31 -15.74 -7.46 1.22
N CYS A 32 -16.62 -6.46 1.11
CA CYS A 32 -16.67 -5.56 -0.04
C CYS A 32 -15.36 -4.76 -0.20
N SER A 33 -14.82 -4.20 0.89
CA SER A 33 -13.55 -3.47 0.87
C SER A 33 -12.39 -4.36 0.40
N LEU A 34 -12.30 -5.59 0.91
CA LEU A 34 -11.28 -6.54 0.48
C LEU A 34 -11.41 -6.91 -1.00
N LYS A 35 -12.64 -7.14 -1.49
CA LYS A 35 -12.90 -7.41 -2.91
C LYS A 35 -12.44 -6.24 -3.78
N TYR A 36 -12.80 -5.02 -3.39
CA TYR A 36 -12.42 -3.82 -4.13
C TYR A 36 -10.90 -3.62 -4.15
N LYS A 37 -10.23 -3.75 -2.99
CA LYS A 37 -8.77 -3.68 -2.89
C LYS A 37 -8.11 -4.69 -3.83
N LYS A 38 -8.54 -5.97 -3.79
CA LYS A 38 -8.02 -7.01 -4.68
C LYS A 38 -8.21 -6.67 -6.16
N PHE A 39 -9.38 -6.14 -6.52
CA PHE A 39 -9.66 -5.73 -7.90
C PHE A 39 -8.73 -4.61 -8.37
N VAL A 40 -8.57 -3.56 -7.57
CA VAL A 40 -7.67 -2.43 -7.87
C VAL A 40 -6.22 -2.91 -7.97
N THR A 41 -5.77 -3.78 -7.05
CA THR A 41 -4.42 -4.38 -7.12
C THR A 41 -4.22 -5.18 -8.41
N LYS A 42 -5.22 -5.98 -8.84
CA LYS A 42 -5.15 -6.73 -10.10
C LYS A 42 -5.07 -5.79 -11.32
N LEU A 43 -5.88 -4.73 -11.35
CA LEU A 43 -5.84 -3.74 -12.42
C LEU A 43 -4.50 -3.01 -12.49
N TYR A 44 -3.94 -2.63 -11.34
CA TYR A 44 -2.63 -2.00 -11.25
C TYR A 44 -1.53 -2.96 -11.72
N ASN A 45 -1.45 -4.16 -11.14
CA ASN A 45 -0.44 -5.15 -11.49
C ASN A 45 -0.50 -5.60 -12.95
N ARG A 46 -1.69 -5.59 -13.58
CA ARG A 46 -1.82 -5.90 -15.02
C ARG A 46 -1.06 -4.91 -15.90
N ARG A 47 -0.90 -3.64 -15.47
CA ARG A 47 -0.19 -2.60 -16.21
C ARG A 47 1.29 -2.48 -15.81
N VAL A 48 1.68 -3.07 -14.69
CA VAL A 48 3.07 -3.09 -14.24
C VAL A 48 3.76 -4.29 -14.89
N TYR A 49 4.46 -4.04 -15.99
CA TYR A 49 5.33 -5.03 -16.60
C TYR A 49 6.66 -5.08 -15.84
N LEU A 50 7.11 -6.30 -15.53
CA LEU A 50 8.47 -6.51 -15.04
C LEU A 50 9.44 -6.17 -16.17
N ARG A 51 10.00 -4.97 -16.14
CA ARG A 51 11.01 -4.55 -17.11
C ARG A 51 12.33 -5.22 -16.74
N ARG A 52 12.88 -6.01 -17.67
CA ARG A 52 14.26 -6.48 -17.57
C ARG A 52 15.18 -5.28 -17.78
N VAL A 53 15.94 -4.94 -16.75
CA VAL A 53 16.90 -3.84 -16.79
C VAL A 53 18.24 -4.42 -17.22
N ARG A 54 18.89 -3.79 -18.18
CA ARG A 54 20.21 -4.19 -18.70
C ARG A 54 21.26 -3.17 -18.32
N MET A 55 22.52 -3.58 -18.39
CA MET A 55 23.65 -2.66 -18.27
C MET A 55 23.52 -1.55 -19.33
N GLY A 56 23.76 -0.31 -18.93
CA GLY A 56 23.58 0.88 -19.77
C GLY A 56 22.17 1.47 -19.77
N ASP A 57 21.15 0.77 -19.27
CA ASP A 57 19.80 1.32 -19.19
C ASP A 57 19.73 2.53 -18.24
N LEU A 58 18.88 3.49 -18.61
CA LEU A 58 18.53 4.61 -17.76
C LEU A 58 17.33 4.26 -16.88
N VAL A 59 17.49 4.42 -15.58
CA VAL A 59 16.50 4.09 -14.56
C VAL A 59 16.29 5.23 -13.57
N LEU A 60 15.07 5.37 -13.08
CA LEU A 60 14.74 6.34 -12.03
C LEU A 60 14.76 5.66 -10.67
N ARG A 61 15.56 6.20 -9.75
CA ARG A 61 15.58 5.72 -8.35
C ARG A 61 14.48 6.42 -7.55
N LYS A 62 13.70 5.62 -6.82
CA LYS A 62 12.73 6.13 -5.84
C LYS A 62 13.48 6.78 -4.67
N THR A 63 13.12 8.02 -4.33
CA THR A 63 13.70 8.76 -3.21
C THR A 63 13.49 8.01 -1.90
N LYS A 64 14.53 7.91 -1.05
CA LYS A 64 14.36 7.40 0.32
C LYS A 64 13.58 8.43 1.14
N VAL A 65 12.60 7.95 1.92
CA VAL A 65 11.72 8.80 2.76
C VAL A 65 12.52 9.61 3.80
N ASN A 66 13.70 9.15 4.20
CA ASN A 66 14.56 9.78 5.21
C ASN A 66 15.82 10.44 4.61
N ASN A 67 15.74 11.04 3.42
CA ASN A 67 16.89 11.73 2.83
C ASN A 67 16.99 13.17 3.40
N PRO A 68 17.94 13.46 4.32
CA PRO A 68 17.95 14.72 5.08
C PRO A 68 18.24 15.96 4.23
N THR A 69 18.79 15.78 3.03
CA THR A 69 19.05 16.85 2.05
C THR A 69 17.80 17.33 1.31
N ARG A 70 16.64 16.69 1.52
CA ARG A 70 15.37 17.10 0.87
C ARG A 70 14.34 17.55 1.91
N THR A 71 14.32 18.85 2.18
CA THR A 71 13.13 19.58 2.65
C THR A 71 12.05 19.51 1.56
N ARG A 72 11.35 18.38 1.44
CA ARG A 72 10.31 18.19 0.43
C ARG A 72 8.95 18.05 1.08
N GLY A 73 8.09 19.06 0.88
CA GLY A 73 6.66 18.98 1.20
C GLY A 73 5.96 17.88 0.39
N LYS A 74 4.72 17.56 0.79
CA LYS A 74 3.88 16.45 0.30
C LYS A 74 3.74 16.31 -1.23
N LEU A 75 4.04 17.37 -2.00
CA LEU A 75 3.84 17.45 -3.46
C LEU A 75 5.11 17.31 -4.28
N ALA A 76 6.26 17.15 -3.65
CA ALA A 76 7.49 17.08 -4.40
C ALA A 76 7.70 15.68 -5.02
N PRO A 77 8.37 15.57 -6.18
CA PRO A 77 8.52 14.28 -6.88
C PRO A 77 9.11 13.16 -6.02
N ASN A 78 8.58 11.95 -6.17
CA ASN A 78 9.07 10.76 -5.46
C ASN A 78 10.36 10.16 -6.05
N TRP A 79 10.96 10.82 -7.04
CA TRP A 79 12.14 10.35 -7.78
C TRP A 79 13.30 11.34 -7.60
N GLU A 80 14.53 10.82 -7.52
CA GLU A 80 15.71 11.64 -7.26
C GLU A 80 16.23 12.28 -8.55
N ILE A 81 16.81 11.47 -9.45
CA ILE A 81 17.49 11.80 -10.70
C ILE A 81 17.43 10.55 -11.61
N ILE A 82 17.75 10.69 -12.91
CA ILE A 82 17.99 9.56 -13.84
C ILE A 82 19.39 8.99 -13.60
N TYR A 83 19.47 7.68 -13.34
CA TYR A 83 20.72 6.96 -13.17
C TYR A 83 20.98 6.03 -14.35
N ARG A 84 22.24 5.73 -14.62
CA ARG A 84 22.66 4.68 -15.56
C ARG A 84 23.03 3.43 -14.79
N VAL A 85 22.57 2.27 -15.24
CA VAL A 85 23.00 0.98 -14.71
C VAL A 85 24.41 0.68 -15.22
N ILE A 86 25.36 0.57 -14.30
CA ILE A 86 26.77 0.27 -14.63
C ILE A 86 27.10 -1.21 -14.42
N ASP A 87 26.40 -1.88 -13.52
CA ASP A 87 26.58 -3.31 -13.27
C ASP A 87 25.31 -3.95 -12.69
N ILE A 88 25.15 -5.26 -12.93
CA ILE A 88 24.02 -6.08 -12.48
C ILE A 88 24.55 -7.13 -11.51
N VAL A 89 24.26 -6.95 -10.22
CA VAL A 89 24.67 -7.91 -9.18
C VAL A 89 23.74 -9.12 -9.19
N GLN A 90 22.43 -8.85 -9.23
CA GLN A 90 21.37 -9.85 -9.27
C GLN A 90 20.10 -9.20 -9.83
N ASP A 91 19.16 -9.98 -10.36
CA ASP A 91 17.83 -9.48 -10.72
C ASP A 91 17.19 -8.69 -9.56
N GLY A 92 17.01 -7.39 -9.78
CA GLY A 92 16.47 -6.46 -8.77
C GLY A 92 17.51 -5.66 -7.98
N THR A 93 18.80 -5.98 -8.10
CA THR A 93 19.91 -5.28 -7.43
C THR A 93 20.94 -4.82 -8.47
N TYR A 94 21.07 -3.50 -8.63
CA TYR A 94 21.88 -2.87 -9.67
C TYR A 94 22.84 -1.85 -9.06
N HIS A 95 24.07 -1.78 -9.59
CA HIS A 95 24.95 -0.64 -9.35
C HIS A 95 24.57 0.49 -10.30
N LEU A 96 24.41 1.69 -9.74
CA LEU A 96 23.90 2.87 -10.43
C LEU A 96 24.94 3.99 -10.40
N ALA A 97 25.19 4.61 -11.55
CA ALA A 97 25.99 5.83 -11.64
C ALA A 97 25.09 7.02 -12.01
N THR A 98 25.40 8.18 -11.43
CA THR A 98 24.77 9.44 -11.84
C THR A 98 25.28 9.81 -13.24
N LEU A 99 24.46 10.47 -14.05
CA LEU A 99 24.88 10.93 -15.38
C LEU A 99 26.10 11.87 -15.36
N ASP A 100 26.37 12.49 -14.20
CA ASP A 100 27.47 13.43 -13.96
C ASP A 100 28.79 12.74 -13.55
N GLY A 101 28.87 11.40 -13.62
CA GLY A 101 30.11 10.65 -13.40
C GLY A 101 30.47 10.33 -11.94
N ASP A 102 29.75 10.90 -10.96
CA ASP A 102 30.01 10.61 -9.55
C ASP A 102 29.36 9.30 -9.10
N ASN A 103 30.22 8.29 -8.92
CA ASN A 103 29.95 7.05 -8.22
C ASN A 103 29.90 7.34 -6.71
N TYR A 104 28.72 7.69 -6.19
CA TYR A 104 28.53 7.72 -4.74
C TYR A 104 28.66 6.31 -4.17
N ARG A 105 29.75 6.12 -3.42
CA ARG A 105 30.15 4.93 -2.69
C ARG A 105 29.22 4.64 -1.51
#